data_AF-A0A5C4WXX0-F1
#
_entry.id   AF-A0A5C4WXX0-F1
#
_cell.length_a   1.000
_cell.length_b   1.000
_cell.length_c   1.000
_cell.angle_alpha   90.00
_cell.angle_beta   90.00
_cell.angle_gamma   90.00
#
_symmetry.space_group_name_H-M   'P 1'
#
loop_
_entity.id
_entity.type
_entity.pdbx_description
1 polymer ?
#
loop_
_entity_poly.entity_id
_entity_poly.type
_entity_poly.pdbx_seq_one_letter_code
_entity_poly.pdbx_strand_id
1 'polypeptide(L)' 'VVPVHSYAKDGQMAFRKTTDPVYAPNSKGGPAADTERFGTPPSWHADGEITRAGYVSHPEDDDWGQAHTLVRG' A
#
# COMPACT_ATOMS: atom_id res chain seq x y z
N VAL A 1 9.01 16.24 -10.77
CA VAL A 1 9.53 14.87 -10.56
C VAL A 1 10.27 14.85 -9.22
N VAL A 2 10.00 13.88 -8.35
CA VAL A 2 10.70 13.71 -7.06
C VAL A 2 11.62 12.47 -7.12
N PRO A 3 12.78 12.48 -6.44
CA PRO A 3 13.64 11.30 -6.37
C PRO A 3 12.95 10.11 -5.69
N VAL A 4 13.17 8.90 -6.22
CA VAL A 4 12.74 7.65 -5.60
C VAL A 4 13.97 6.93 -5.04
N HIS A 5 13.93 6.61 -3.76
CA HIS A 5 14.96 5.86 -3.05
C HIS A 5 14.38 4.51 -2.61
N SER A 6 14.78 3.42 -3.26
CA SER A 6 14.24 2.07 -3.00
C SER A 6 15.36 1.04 -2.92
N TYR A 7 15.12 -0.06 -2.21
CA TYR A 7 16.06 -1.19 -2.16
C TYR A 7 16.00 -2.11 -3.39
N ALA A 8 15.08 -1.86 -4.33
CA ALA A 8 14.97 -2.67 -5.54
C ALA A 8 16.25 -2.53 -6.38
N LYS A 9 16.79 -3.69 -6.80
CA LYS A 9 18.00 -3.77 -7.63
C LYS A 9 17.82 -4.87 -8.68
N ASP A 10 18.43 -4.65 -9.84
CA ASP A 10 18.42 -5.57 -10.98
C ASP A 10 17.01 -5.84 -11.54
N GLY A 11 16.79 -7.00 -12.17
CA GLY A 11 15.59 -7.33 -12.93
C GLY A 11 15.76 -7.12 -14.43
N GLN A 12 14.99 -7.85 -15.24
CA GLN A 12 14.98 -7.64 -16.68
C GLN A 12 14.50 -6.22 -17.01
N MET A 13 15.18 -5.56 -17.94
CA MET A 13 14.89 -4.17 -18.35
C MET A 13 15.05 -3.12 -17.23
N ALA A 14 15.93 -3.35 -16.26
CA ALA A 14 16.32 -2.33 -15.28
C ALA A 14 17.10 -1.17 -15.94
N PHE A 15 16.37 -0.15 -16.39
CA PHE A 15 16.95 1.00 -17.11
C PHE A 15 17.69 1.99 -16.19
N ARG A 16 17.29 2.07 -14.91
CA ARG A 16 17.92 2.94 -13.91
C ARG A 16 18.59 2.09 -12.84
N LYS A 17 19.90 1.93 -12.96
CA LYS A 17 20.72 1.16 -12.01
C LYS A 17 20.95 1.95 -10.73
N THR A 18 20.99 1.25 -9.59
CA THR A 18 21.37 1.80 -8.29
C THR A 18 22.60 1.09 -7.74
N THR A 19 23.45 1.82 -7.03
CA THR A 19 24.60 1.31 -6.30
C THR A 19 24.40 1.36 -4.79
N ASP A 20 23.25 1.87 -4.33
CA ASP A 20 22.94 2.00 -2.91
C ASP A 20 22.86 0.60 -2.25
N PRO A 21 23.10 0.52 -0.92
CA PRO A 21 22.87 -0.71 -0.17
C PRO A 21 21.46 -1.26 -0.38
N VAL A 22 21.36 -2.57 -0.58
CA VAL A 22 20.08 -3.29 -0.79
C VAL A 22 19.44 -3.77 0.52
N TYR A 23 19.90 -3.27 1.67
CA TYR A 23 19.49 -3.73 2.99
C TYR A 23 19.33 -2.57 3.98
N ALA A 24 18.58 -2.85 5.04
CA ALA A 24 18.31 -1.93 6.15
C ALA A 24 18.34 -2.67 7.50
N PRO A 25 18.73 -2.00 8.60
CA PRO A 25 19.43 -0.71 8.63
C PRO A 25 20.85 -0.85 8.03
N ASN A 26 21.42 0.24 7.50
CA ASN A 26 22.78 0.25 6.97
C ASN A 26 23.55 1.50 7.42
N SER A 27 24.88 1.43 7.44
CA SER A 27 25.77 2.53 7.83
C SER A 27 26.35 3.30 6.63
N LYS A 28 25.79 3.11 5.42
CA LYS A 28 26.35 3.61 4.16
C LYS A 28 25.45 4.65 3.46
N GLY A 29 24.37 5.09 4.12
CA GLY A 29 23.48 6.13 3.58
C GLY A 29 22.56 5.64 2.47
N GLY A 30 22.19 4.35 2.47
CA GLY A 30 21.16 3.82 1.56
C GLY A 30 19.75 4.31 1.90
N PRO A 31 18.74 3.89 1.15
CA PRO A 31 17.35 4.22 1.43
C PRO A 31 16.99 3.95 2.90
N ALA A 32 16.11 4.76 3.47
CA ALA A 32 15.51 4.59 4.79
C ALA A 32 14.15 5.31 4.80
N ALA A 33 13.16 4.75 5.51
CA ALA A 33 11.87 5.42 5.67
C ALA A 33 12.02 6.63 6.60
N ASP A 34 11.58 7.81 6.15
CA ASP A 34 11.62 9.05 6.92
C ASP A 34 10.34 9.20 7.76
N THR A 35 10.16 8.30 8.73
CA THR A 35 8.99 8.31 9.63
C THR A 35 9.00 9.50 10.60
N GLU A 36 10.15 10.14 10.83
CA GLU A 36 10.24 11.36 11.63
C GLU A 36 9.50 12.53 10.95
N ARG A 37 9.66 12.64 9.62
CA ARG A 37 8.99 13.67 8.82
C ARG A 37 7.56 13.32 8.43
N PHE A 38 7.30 12.06 8.08
CA PHE A 38 6.01 11.63 7.49
C PHE A 38 5.11 10.86 8.47
N GLY A 39 5.58 10.63 9.69
CA GLY A 39 4.85 9.88 10.71
C GLY A 39 4.87 8.37 10.49
N THR A 40 4.16 7.67 11.38
CA THR A 40 3.96 6.22 11.30
C THR A 40 3.06 5.89 10.10
N PRO A 41 3.35 4.82 9.34
CA PRO A 41 2.45 4.35 8.29
C PRO A 41 1.02 4.13 8.81
N PRO A 42 -0.02 4.45 8.02
CA PRO A 42 -1.40 4.25 8.43
C PRO A 42 -1.66 2.76 8.70
N SER A 43 -2.40 2.49 9.77
CA SER A 43 -2.85 1.15 10.16
C SER A 43 -4.35 1.17 10.47
N TRP A 44 -4.95 -0.01 10.53
CA TRP A 44 -6.34 -0.19 10.92
C TRP A 44 -6.44 -1.35 11.93
N HIS A 45 -7.49 -1.32 12.74
CA HIS A 45 -7.78 -2.39 13.68
C HIS A 45 -8.51 -3.54 12.98
N ALA A 46 -8.18 -4.78 13.36
CA ALA A 46 -8.87 -5.98 12.93
C ALA A 46 -8.90 -6.98 14.09
N ASP A 47 -10.03 -7.67 14.25
CA ASP A 47 -10.27 -8.68 15.29
C ASP A 47 -11.16 -9.81 14.74
N GLY A 48 -11.12 -10.98 15.38
CA GLY A 48 -11.87 -12.17 15.01
C GLY A 48 -11.03 -13.35 14.49
N GLU A 49 -11.70 -14.46 14.18
CA GLU A 49 -11.05 -15.66 13.64
C GLU A 49 -10.64 -15.49 12.17
N ILE A 50 -9.54 -16.12 11.78
CA ILE A 50 -9.11 -16.20 10.37
C ILE A 50 -10.10 -17.10 9.62
N THR A 51 -10.97 -16.52 8.80
CA THR A 51 -12.04 -17.25 8.10
C THR A 51 -12.22 -16.79 6.64
N ARG A 52 -13.05 -17.53 5.90
CA ARG A 52 -13.60 -17.14 4.59
C ARG A 52 -15.12 -17.11 4.71
N ALA A 53 -15.68 -15.91 4.79
CA ALA A 53 -17.12 -15.68 4.90
C ALA A 53 -17.55 -14.56 3.95
N GLY A 54 -18.87 -14.46 3.71
CA GLY A 54 -19.45 -13.27 3.08
C GLY A 54 -19.27 -12.05 3.98
N TYR A 55 -19.30 -10.86 3.37
CA TYR A 55 -19.29 -9.59 4.09
C TYR A 55 -20.52 -9.47 5.00
N VAL A 56 -20.38 -8.78 6.13
CA VAL A 56 -21.53 -8.46 7.00
C VAL A 56 -22.29 -7.30 6.37
N SER A 57 -23.49 -7.56 5.86
CA SER A 57 -24.33 -6.56 5.18
C SER A 57 -24.71 -5.40 6.10
N HIS A 58 -24.53 -4.16 5.62
CA HIS A 58 -25.14 -2.96 6.17
C HIS A 58 -26.55 -2.75 5.60
N PRO A 59 -27.40 -1.90 6.22
CA PRO A 59 -28.78 -1.71 5.79
C PRO A 59 -28.93 -1.24 4.34
N GLU A 60 -27.94 -0.52 3.81
CA GLU A 60 -27.93 0.00 2.44
C GLU A 60 -27.20 -0.90 1.43
N ASP A 61 -26.65 -2.03 1.89
CA ASP A 61 -25.88 -2.92 1.03
C ASP A 61 -26.82 -3.85 0.25
N ASP A 62 -26.91 -3.61 -1.05
CA ASP A 62 -27.51 -4.53 -2.01
C ASP A 62 -26.78 -4.43 -3.38
N ASP A 63 -27.06 -5.39 -4.27
CA ASP A 63 -26.39 -5.49 -5.57
C ASP A 63 -26.92 -4.48 -6.63
N TRP A 64 -27.98 -3.73 -6.34
CA TRP A 64 -28.79 -3.03 -7.36
C TRP A 64 -29.05 -1.54 -7.08
N GLY A 65 -28.94 -1.09 -5.84
CA GLY A 65 -29.39 0.22 -5.35
C GLY A 65 -28.54 1.35 -5.93
N GLN A 66 -27.22 1.19 -5.91
CA GLN A 66 -26.30 2.15 -6.53
C GLN A 66 -26.47 2.17 -8.05
N ALA A 67 -26.66 1.01 -8.70
CA ALA A 67 -26.87 0.93 -10.14
C ALA A 67 -28.19 1.60 -10.57
N HIS A 68 -29.28 1.39 -9.82
CA HIS A 68 -30.54 2.07 -10.07
C HIS A 68 -30.44 3.58 -9.85
N THR A 69 -29.71 4.02 -8.84
CA THR A 69 -29.45 5.45 -8.60
C THR A 69 -28.77 6.10 -9.80
N LEU A 70 -27.82 5.42 -10.44
CA LEU A 70 -27.15 5.93 -11.64
C LEU A 70 -28.09 6.11 -12.85
N VAL A 71 -29.08 5.23 -13.02
CA VAL A 71 -29.96 5.22 -14.21
C VAL A 71 -31.24 6.05 -14.00
N ARG A 72 -31.68 6.22 -12.76
CA ARG A 72 -32.94 6.89 -12.41
C ARG A 72 -32.76 8.23 -11.69
N GLY A 73 -31.52 8.61 -11.39
CA GLY A 73 -31.15 9.89 -10.77
C GLY A 73 -31.14 11.05 -11.77
#